data_AF-A0A4Q3UVX7-F1
#
_entry.id   AF-A0A4Q3UVX7-F1
#
_cell.length_a   1.000
_cell.length_b   1.000
_cell.length_c   1.000
_cell.angle_alpha   90.00
_cell.angle_beta   90.00
_cell.angle_gamma   90.00
#
_symmetry.space_group_name_H-M   'P 1'
#
loop_
_entity.id
_entity.type
_entity.pdbx_description
1 polymer ?
#
loop_
_entity_poly.entity_id
_entity_poly.type
_entity_poly.pdbx_seq_one_letter_code
_entity_poly.pdbx_strand_id
1 'polypeptide(L)'
;ATSDLAIFEQVFLRGDYDISFPFTPRTIVDAGANIGLFSVLMKSRFPESTIIAIEPDQLNFELLEKNISSYNGINAIRAGFMASSYKTGSCR
;
A
#
# COMPACT_ATOMS: atom_id res chain seq x y z
N ALA A 1 -14.48 2.84 10.56
CA ALA A 1 -14.36 1.72 11.51
C ALA A 1 -15.00 0.43 11.01
N THR A 2 -16.12 0.46 10.26
CA THR A 2 -16.76 -0.75 9.71
C THR A 2 -16.08 -1.31 8.45
N SER A 3 -15.31 -0.49 7.72
CA SER A 3 -14.68 -0.84 6.44
C SER A 3 -13.42 -1.71 6.58
N ASP A 4 -12.62 -1.45 7.62
CA ASP A 4 -11.28 -2.03 7.76
C ASP A 4 -11.30 -3.52 8.12
N LEU A 5 -12.34 -3.97 8.82
CA LEU A 5 -12.53 -5.38 9.18
C LEU A 5 -12.88 -6.23 7.94
N ALA A 6 -13.72 -5.71 7.04
CA ALA A 6 -14.07 -6.40 5.79
C ALA A 6 -12.85 -6.52 4.86
N ILE A 7 -12.04 -5.46 4.77
CA ILE A 7 -10.76 -5.49 4.03
C ILE A 7 -9.82 -6.52 4.64
N PHE A 8 -9.72 -6.58 5.98
CA PHE A 8 -8.90 -7.58 6.67
C PHE A 8 -9.35 -9.01 6.34
N GLU A 9 -10.66 -9.30 6.35
CA GLU A 9 -11.16 -10.63 5.96
C GLU A 9 -10.83 -10.96 4.50
N GLN A 10 -10.96 -10.01 3.58
CA GLN A 10 -10.62 -10.25 2.17
C GLN A 10 -9.13 -10.50 1.95
N VAL A 11 -8.28 -9.67 2.59
CA VAL A 11 -6.82 -9.73 2.43
C VAL A 11 -6.23 -10.97 3.12
N PHE A 12 -6.66 -11.29 4.35
CA PHE A 12 -6.04 -12.33 5.17
C PHE A 12 -6.83 -13.65 5.23
N LEU A 13 -8.16 -13.65 5.14
CA LEU A 13 -8.97 -14.87 5.32
C LEU A 13 -9.43 -15.50 4.01
N ARG A 14 -9.79 -14.69 3.01
CA ARG A 14 -10.28 -15.21 1.72
C ARG A 14 -9.18 -15.57 0.73
N GLY A 15 -7.95 -15.09 0.96
CA GLY A 15 -6.83 -15.37 0.06
C GLY A 15 -7.00 -14.72 -1.32
N ASP A 16 -7.81 -13.66 -1.44
CA ASP A 16 -8.05 -12.97 -2.71
C ASP A 16 -6.76 -12.39 -3.33
N TYR A 17 -5.67 -12.31 -2.54
CA TYR A 17 -4.32 -11.94 -2.97
C TYR A 17 -3.33 -13.10 -3.08
N ASP A 18 -3.79 -14.36 -3.04
CA ASP A 18 -2.97 -15.54 -3.34
C ASP A 18 -2.76 -15.69 -4.86
N ILE A 19 -2.27 -14.61 -5.45
CA ILE A 19 -1.86 -14.53 -6.84
C ILE A 19 -0.54 -15.29 -6.93
N SER A 20 -0.45 -16.25 -7.83
CA SER A 20 0.81 -16.91 -8.17
C SER A 20 1.63 -16.01 -9.06
N PHE A 21 2.86 -15.69 -8.64
CA PHE A 21 3.81 -14.94 -9.45
C PHE A 21 4.79 -15.93 -10.10
N PRO A 22 5.11 -15.78 -11.40
CA PRO A 22 6.13 -16.62 -12.06
C PRO A 22 7.56 -16.28 -11.61
N PHE A 23 7.71 -15.39 -10.63
CA PHE A 23 8.97 -14.93 -10.05
C PHE A 23 8.76 -14.53 -8.59
N THR A 24 9.86 -14.36 -7.85
CA THR A 24 9.83 -13.79 -6.49
C THR A 24 10.00 -12.26 -6.56
N PRO A 25 8.99 -11.46 -6.19
CA PRO A 25 9.10 -10.00 -6.23
C PRO A 25 10.19 -9.49 -5.28
N ARG A 26 11.10 -8.65 -5.78
CA ARG A 26 12.09 -7.94 -4.96
C ARG A 26 11.66 -6.52 -4.59
N THR A 27 10.74 -5.95 -5.35
CA THR A 27 10.20 -4.61 -5.12
C THR A 27 8.71 -4.61 -5.40
N ILE A 28 7.94 -4.03 -4.49
CA ILE A 28 6.48 -3.95 -4.56
C ILE A 28 6.08 -2.50 -4.28
N VAL A 29 5.12 -1.97 -5.03
CA VAL A 29 4.56 -0.64 -4.82
C VAL A 29 3.09 -0.81 -4.44
N ASP A 30 2.72 -0.33 -3.26
CA ASP A 30 1.36 -0.33 -2.71
C ASP A 30 0.78 1.08 -2.85
N ALA A 31 0.16 1.34 -4.01
CA ALA A 31 -0.34 2.66 -4.42
C ALA A 31 -1.75 2.93 -3.88
N GLY A 32 -1.88 2.99 -2.57
CA GLY A 32 -3.15 3.11 -1.84
C GLY A 32 -3.12 2.30 -0.55
N ALA A 33 -2.03 2.43 0.21
CA ALA A 33 -1.70 1.52 1.30
C ALA A 33 -2.71 1.57 2.45
N ASN A 34 -3.54 2.62 2.57
CA ASN A 34 -4.47 2.83 3.66
C ASN A 34 -3.73 2.66 5.00
N ILE A 35 -4.13 1.73 5.87
CA ILE A 35 -3.44 1.43 7.13
C ILE A 35 -2.34 0.36 7.02
N GLY A 36 -1.94 -0.06 5.81
CA GLY A 36 -0.75 -0.91 5.58
C GLY A 36 -0.95 -2.42 5.63
N LEU A 37 -2.19 -2.90 5.66
CA LEU A 37 -2.49 -4.34 5.78
C LEU A 37 -1.93 -5.17 4.61
N PHE A 38 -2.08 -4.68 3.37
CA PHE A 38 -1.54 -5.35 2.19
C PHE A 38 -0.02 -5.38 2.18
N SER A 39 0.61 -4.24 2.51
CA SER A 39 2.05 -4.13 2.67
C SER A 39 2.61 -5.15 3.68
N VAL A 40 1.96 -5.32 4.83
CA VAL A 40 2.34 -6.33 5.84
C VAL A 40 2.17 -7.76 5.31
N LEU A 41 1.05 -8.06 4.64
CA LEU A 41 0.82 -9.37 4.04
C LEU A 41 1.92 -9.72 3.03
N MET A 42 2.21 -8.81 2.10
CA MET A 42 3.21 -9.05 1.06
C MET A 42 4.62 -9.13 1.62
N LYS A 43 4.93 -8.38 2.69
CA LYS A 43 6.23 -8.51 3.36
C LYS A 43 6.40 -9.87 4.02
N SER A 44 5.33 -10.39 4.62
CA SER A 44 5.33 -11.71 5.25
C SER A 44 5.46 -12.82 4.21
N ARG A 45 4.84 -12.65 3.04
CA ARG A 45 4.92 -13.59 1.90
C ARG A 45 6.26 -13.53 1.18
N PHE A 46 6.84 -12.34 1.06
CA PHE A 46 8.11 -12.09 0.38
C PHE A 46 9.08 -11.32 1.31
N PRO A 47 9.72 -12.01 2.28
CA PRO A 47 10.56 -11.37 3.29
C PRO A 47 11.71 -10.53 2.73
N GLU A 48 12.26 -10.92 1.58
CA GLU A 48 13.36 -10.22 0.89
C GLU A 48 12.89 -9.04 0.03
N SER A 49 11.58 -8.81 -0.09
CA SER A 49 11.05 -7.71 -0.89
C SER A 49 11.20 -6.36 -0.16
N THR A 50 11.47 -5.31 -0.94
CA THR A 50 11.29 -3.93 -0.50
C THR A 50 9.92 -3.44 -0.94
N ILE A 51 9.17 -2.81 -0.03
CA ILE A 51 7.82 -2.31 -0.28
C ILE A 51 7.83 -0.79 -0.17
N ILE A 52 7.20 -0.12 -1.12
CA ILE A 52 6.91 1.31 -1.08
C ILE A 52 5.41 1.47 -0.89
N ALA A 53 5.00 1.89 0.30
CA ALA A 53 3.61 2.04 0.70
C ALA A 53 3.19 3.52 0.61
N ILE A 54 2.22 3.83 -0.23
CA ILE A 54 1.81 5.21 -0.54
C ILE A 54 0.40 5.44 -0.02
N GLU A 55 0.22 6.40 0.88
CA GLU A 55 -1.10 6.77 1.42
C GLU A 55 -1.22 8.29 1.59
N PRO A 56 -2.21 8.95 0.96
CA PRO A 56 -2.37 10.40 1.09
C PRO A 56 -3.03 10.88 2.40
N ASP A 57 -3.95 10.10 2.97
CA ASP A 57 -4.69 10.51 4.16
C ASP A 57 -3.81 10.46 5.42
N GLN A 58 -3.83 11.53 6.21
CA GLN A 58 -2.94 11.67 7.36
C GLN A 58 -3.23 10.63 8.46
N LEU A 59 -4.51 10.34 8.74
CA LEU A 59 -4.88 9.40 9.81
C LEU A 59 -4.56 7.96 9.41
N ASN A 60 -4.82 7.61 8.14
CA ASN A 60 -4.43 6.31 7.61
C ASN A 60 -2.90 6.16 7.57
N PHE A 61 -2.18 7.21 7.19
CA PHE A 61 -0.72 7.21 7.15
C PHE A 61 -0.09 6.98 8.53
N GLU A 62 -0.61 7.63 9.58
CA GLU A 62 -0.13 7.39 10.96
C GLU A 62 -0.35 5.93 11.41
N LEU A 63 -1.49 5.36 11.04
CA LEU A 63 -1.78 3.95 11.32
C LEU A 63 -0.91 3.01 10.48
N LEU A 64 -0.65 3.34 9.22
CA LEU A 64 0.30 2.64 8.35
C LEU A 64 1.67 2.59 8.99
N GLU A 65 2.24 3.73 9.38
CA GLU A 65 3.56 3.80 10.04
C GLU A 65 3.62 2.93 11.29
N LYS A 66 2.57 2.99 12.12
CA LYS A 66 2.47 2.14 13.31
C LYS A 66 2.46 0.65 12.96
N ASN A 67 1.65 0.25 11.99
CA ASN A 67 1.47 -1.15 11.60
C ASN A 67 2.71 -1.75 10.95
N ILE A 68 3.48 -0.93 10.21
CA ILE A 68 4.71 -1.39 9.53
C ILE A 68 5.97 -1.24 10.39
N SER A 69 5.89 -0.60 11.56
CA SER A 69 7.05 -0.24 12.41
C SER A 69 8.00 -1.39 12.75
N SER A 70 7.50 -2.63 12.79
CA SER A 70 8.29 -3.83 13.09
C SER A 70 8.87 -4.52 11.85
N TYR A 71 8.60 -4.00 10.64
CA TYR A 71 8.97 -4.61 9.37
C TYR A 71 10.08 -3.82 8.68
N ASN A 72 11.26 -4.45 8.56
CA ASN A 72 12.37 -3.88 7.80
C ASN A 72 12.08 -3.90 6.30
N GLY A 73 12.31 -2.79 5.59
CA GLY A 73 12.16 -2.73 4.13
C GLY A 73 10.75 -2.43 3.64
N ILE A 74 9.84 -2.01 4.51
CA ILE A 74 8.61 -1.30 4.11
C ILE A 74 8.86 0.20 4.32
N ASN A 75 8.72 0.99 3.27
CA ASN A 75 8.93 2.44 3.29
C ASN A 75 7.60 3.14 3.03
N ALA A 76 7.09 3.88 4.01
CA ALA A 76 5.87 4.66 3.87
C ALA A 76 6.16 6.03 3.24
N ILE A 77 5.30 6.46 2.30
CA ILE A 77 5.35 7.78 1.67
C ILE A 77 3.94 8.39 1.73
N ARG A 78 3.82 9.57 2.35
CA ARG A 78 2.56 10.30 2.36
C ARG A 78 2.38 11.10 1.07
N ALA A 79 1.75 10.49 0.07
CA ALA A 79 1.51 11.11 -1.22
C ALA A 79 0.21 10.59 -1.86
N GLY A 80 -0.40 11.37 -2.73
CA GLY A 80 -1.54 10.95 -3.55
C GLY A 80 -1.21 11.04 -5.03
N PHE A 81 -1.68 10.08 -5.82
CA PHE A 81 -1.67 10.20 -7.28
C PHE A 81 -2.85 11.06 -7.73
N MET A 82 -2.64 12.36 -7.90
CA MET A 82 -3.57 13.18 -8.68
C MET A 82 -3.09 13.23 -10.13
N ALA A 83 -3.94 12.81 -11.07
CA ALA A 83 -3.75 13.13 -12.46
C ALA A 83 -3.83 14.66 -12.60
N SER A 84 -2.69 15.31 -12.82
CA SER A 84 -2.67 16.72 -13.20
C SER A 84 -3.24 16.83 -14.61
N SER A 85 -4.50 17.23 -14.75
CA SER A 85 -5.01 17.72 -16.03
C SER A 85 -4.19 18.96 -16.39
N TYR A 86 -3.31 18.86 -17.39
CA TYR A 86 -2.69 20.02 -18.02
C TYR A 86 -3.80 20.97 -18.47
N LYS A 87 -4.01 22.07 -17.73
CA LYS A 87 -4.73 23.22 -18.28
C LYS A 87 -3.80 23.85 -19.31
N THR A 88 -4.02 23.56 -20.58
CA THR A 88 -3.49 24.39 -21.68
C THR A 88 -3.96 25.82 -21.44
N GLY A 89 -3.06 26.67 -20.98
CA GLY A 89 -3.28 28.11 -20.93
C GLY A 89 -3.45 28.63 -22.35
N SER A 90 -4.67 29.03 -22.70
CA SER A 90 -4.89 29.92 -23.84
C SER A 90 -4.21 31.26 -23.51
N CYS A 91 -3.07 31.52 -24.15
CA CYS A 91 -2.56 32.89 -24.25
C CYS A 91 -3.54 33.65 -25.15
N ARG A 92 -3.94 34.84 -24.66
CA ARG A 92 -4.87 35.77 -25.31
C ARG A 92 -4.47 36.10 -26.74
#